data_AF-A0A1C5PU56-F1
#
_entry.id   AF-A0A1C5PU56-F1
#
_cell.length_a   1.000
_cell.length_b   1.000
_cell.length_c   1.000
_cell.angle_alpha   90.00
_cell.angle_beta   90.00
_cell.angle_gamma   90.00
#
_symmetry.space_group_name_H-M   'P 1'
#
loop_
_entity.id
_entity.type
_entity.pdbx_description
1 polymer ?
#
loop_
_entity_poly.entity_id
_entity_poly.type
_entity_poly.pdbx_seq_one_letter_code
_entity_poly.pdbx_strand_id
1 'polypeptide(L)'
;MDLFSRKIIAWVLTEIMEAEEVLRCIEIAKKRRNIKNPLVIQSNCGVQFTSAKYAEITDKMIMSYSHKGTPWDNTCIESFHALIKREWLNFYKIENYKHAYKLIFEYIESFYNMRRIHSHCGYLSPNDYERKYILELINNNATYLTNSVI
;
A
#
# COMPACT_ATOMS: atom_id res chain seq x y z
N MET A 1 -0.81 0.12 -1.18
CA MET A 1 -0.65 -1.30 -0.81
C MET A 1 -0.17 -2.05 -2.03
N ASP A 2 0.70 -3.03 -1.85
CA ASP A 2 1.11 -3.97 -2.88
C ASP A 2 0.03 -5.05 -3.08
N LEU A 3 -0.45 -5.29 -4.30
CA LEU A 3 -1.48 -6.31 -4.50
C LEU A 3 -0.93 -7.73 -4.48
N PHE A 4 0.34 -7.93 -4.86
CA PHE A 4 1.00 -9.23 -4.89
C PHE A 4 1.10 -9.85 -3.49
N SER A 5 1.68 -9.12 -2.53
CA SER A 5 1.91 -9.61 -1.16
C SER A 5 0.92 -9.08 -0.13
N ARG A 6 -0.01 -8.21 -0.52
CA ARG A 6 -0.89 -7.42 0.38
C ARG A 6 -0.13 -6.49 1.32
N LYS A 7 1.17 -6.29 1.12
CA LYS A 7 2.01 -5.45 1.99
C LYS A 7 1.63 -3.98 1.90
N ILE A 8 1.58 -3.30 3.04
CA ILE A 8 1.54 -1.83 3.06
C ILE A 8 2.97 -1.33 2.84
N ILE A 9 3.29 -0.97 1.60
CA ILE A 9 4.62 -0.47 1.21
C ILE A 9 4.90 0.86 1.90
N ALA A 10 3.95 1.79 1.87
CA ALA A 10 4.07 3.11 2.45
C ALA A 10 2.69 3.60 2.92
N TRP A 11 2.72 4.53 3.87
CA TRP A 11 1.56 5.24 4.38
C TRP A 11 2.01 6.61 4.85
N VAL A 12 1.07 7.57 4.83
CA VAL A 12 1.25 8.91 5.37
C VAL A 12 -0.01 9.22 6.19
N LEU A 13 0.19 9.65 7.42
CA LEU A 13 -0.85 10.31 8.20
C LEU A 13 -0.76 11.81 7.93
N THR A 14 -1.92 12.45 7.79
CA THR A 14 -2.04 13.89 7.53
C THR A 14 -3.34 14.42 8.09
N GLU A 15 -3.38 15.72 8.40
CA GLU A 15 -4.58 16.45 8.84
C GLU A 15 -5.35 17.06 7.66
N ILE A 16 -4.76 17.06 6.46
CA ILE A 16 -5.32 17.67 5.24
C ILE A 16 -5.48 16.62 4.13
N MET A 17 -6.51 16.80 3.29
CA MET A 17 -6.81 15.91 2.16
C MET A 17 -6.36 16.55 0.84
N GLU A 18 -5.04 16.66 0.65
CA GLU A 18 -4.43 17.27 -0.54
C GLU A 18 -3.68 16.26 -1.40
N ALA A 19 -3.56 16.55 -2.71
CA ALA A 19 -2.85 15.71 -3.67
C ALA A 19 -1.36 15.56 -3.34
N GLU A 20 -0.78 16.57 -2.69
CA GLU A 20 0.62 16.61 -2.22
C GLU A 20 0.93 15.47 -1.26
N GLU A 21 0.01 15.17 -0.33
CA GLU A 21 0.21 14.11 0.66
C GLU A 21 0.15 12.73 0.00
N VAL A 22 -0.64 12.60 -1.09
CA VAL A 22 -0.64 11.39 -1.92
C VAL A 22 0.72 11.22 -2.60
N LEU A 23 1.26 12.28 -3.21
CA LEU A 23 2.60 12.26 -3.82
C LEU A 23 3.68 11.88 -2.82
N ARG A 24 3.63 12.49 -1.64
CA ARG A 24 4.57 12.19 -0.56
C ARG A 24 4.56 10.70 -0.22
N CYS A 25 3.38 10.08 -0.15
CA CYS A 25 3.24 8.65 0.08
C CYS A 25 3.83 7.82 -1.08
N ILE A 26 3.58 8.22 -2.33
CA ILE A 26 4.12 7.55 -3.52
C ILE A 26 5.66 7.62 -3.55
N GLU A 27 6.25 8.77 -3.24
CA GLU A 27 7.71 8.93 -3.20
C GLU A 27 8.37 8.08 -2.10
N ILE A 28 7.72 7.93 -0.94
CA ILE A 28 8.16 6.98 0.10
C ILE A 28 8.10 5.56 -0.44
N ALA A 29 7.02 5.17 -1.13
CA ALA A 29 6.88 3.85 -1.71
C ALA A 29 7.95 3.54 -2.77
N LYS A 30 8.21 4.49 -3.67
CA LYS A 30 9.26 4.38 -4.71
C LYS A 30 10.65 4.20 -4.08
N LYS A 31 10.98 4.97 -3.04
CA LYS A 31 12.23 4.84 -2.30
C LYS A 31 12.34 3.48 -1.62
N ARG A 32 11.29 3.01 -0.94
CA ARG A 32 11.27 1.70 -0.25
C ARG A 32 11.42 0.52 -1.21
N ARG A 33 10.91 0.63 -2.44
CA ARG A 33 10.98 -0.44 -3.45
C ARG A 33 12.10 -0.26 -4.48
N ASN A 34 12.84 0.84 -4.44
CA ASN A 34 13.86 1.20 -5.42
C ASN A 34 13.33 1.19 -6.88
N ILE A 35 12.12 1.73 -7.11
CA ILE A 35 11.46 1.75 -8.42
C ILE A 35 11.65 3.12 -9.08
N LYS A 36 11.98 3.09 -10.39
CA LYS A 36 12.17 4.31 -11.19
C LYS A 36 11.03 4.61 -12.16
N ASN A 37 10.44 3.63 -12.85
CA ASN A 37 9.51 3.81 -13.97
C ASN A 37 8.41 2.70 -14.04
N PRO A 38 7.35 2.94 -14.84
CA PRO A 38 6.10 3.52 -14.36
C PRO A 38 5.40 2.61 -13.34
N LEU A 39 4.94 3.22 -12.25
CA LEU A 39 4.12 2.55 -11.24
C LEU A 39 2.67 2.55 -11.72
N VAL A 40 2.01 1.39 -11.72
CA VAL A 40 0.56 1.33 -11.84
C VAL A 40 -0.04 1.71 -10.49
N ILE A 41 -0.83 2.77 -10.46
CA ILE A 41 -1.53 3.21 -9.26
C ILE A 41 -3.02 2.99 -9.47
N GLN A 42 -3.57 2.03 -8.72
CA GLN A 42 -5.02 1.89 -8.58
C GLN A 42 -5.51 2.89 -7.53
N SER A 43 -6.44 3.76 -7.93
CA SER A 43 -7.12 4.70 -7.03
C SER A 43 -8.62 4.69 -7.26
N ASN A 44 -9.38 5.15 -6.27
CA ASN A 44 -10.79 5.44 -6.46
C ASN A 44 -10.98 6.83 -7.09
N CYS A 45 -12.20 7.15 -7.53
CA CYS A 45 -12.53 8.45 -8.13
C CYS A 45 -12.73 9.57 -7.09
N GLY A 46 -11.97 9.55 -5.99
CA GLY A 46 -12.01 10.62 -4.98
C GLY A 46 -11.53 11.96 -5.55
N VAL A 47 -11.97 13.07 -4.97
CA VAL A 47 -11.64 14.43 -5.45
C VAL A 47 -10.13 14.69 -5.48
N GLN A 48 -9.40 14.18 -4.50
CA GLN A 48 -7.95 14.29 -4.41
C GLN A 48 -7.24 13.54 -5.56
N PHE A 49 -7.80 12.41 -6.02
CA PHE A 49 -7.24 11.59 -7.09
C PHE A 49 -7.75 12.00 -8.49
N THR A 50 -8.73 12.90 -8.56
CA THR A 50 -9.29 13.40 -9.83
C THR A 50 -8.98 14.87 -10.06
N SER A 51 -8.18 15.48 -9.17
CA SER A 51 -7.76 16.88 -9.27
C SER A 51 -6.73 17.09 -10.38
N ALA A 52 -6.74 18.28 -10.99
CA ALA A 52 -5.75 18.66 -12.00
C ALA A 52 -4.31 18.58 -11.44
N LYS A 53 -4.13 18.98 -10.18
CA LYS A 53 -2.86 18.92 -9.47
C LYS A 53 -2.34 17.48 -9.34
N TYR A 54 -3.23 16.54 -9.04
CA TYR A 54 -2.86 15.13 -9.00
C TYR A 54 -2.46 14.58 -10.37
N ALA A 55 -3.17 14.96 -11.43
CA ALA A 55 -2.83 14.57 -12.80
C ALA A 55 -1.45 15.13 -13.22
N GLU A 56 -1.14 16.38 -12.87
CA GLU A 56 0.17 16.99 -13.12
C GLU A 56 1.29 16.23 -12.40
N ILE A 57 1.09 15.94 -11.11
CA ILE A 57 2.09 15.27 -10.28
C ILE A 57 2.33 13.81 -10.69
N THR A 58 1.33 13.16 -11.30
CA THR A 58 1.37 11.75 -11.70
C THR A 58 1.62 11.54 -13.20
N ASP A 59 2.10 12.54 -13.94
CA ASP A 59 2.23 12.49 -15.41
C ASP A 59 3.04 11.28 -15.94
N LYS A 60 4.01 10.79 -15.15
CA LYS A 60 4.89 9.66 -15.49
C LYS A 60 4.40 8.31 -15.00
N MET A 61 3.20 8.25 -14.43
CA MET A 61 2.63 7.05 -13.79
C MET A 61 1.45 6.53 -14.60
N ILE A 62 1.17 5.23 -14.46
CA ILE A 62 -0.02 4.64 -15.09
C ILE A 62 -1.14 4.70 -14.05
N MET A 63 -2.07 5.63 -14.24
CA MET A 63 -3.23 5.78 -13.37
C MET A 63 -4.35 4.85 -13.81
N SER A 64 -4.79 3.99 -12.89
CA SER A 64 -5.97 3.15 -13.05
C SER A 64 -7.01 3.56 -12.01
N TYR A 65 -8.22 3.85 -12.48
CA TYR A 65 -9.33 4.27 -11.63
C TYR A 65 -10.37 3.17 -11.56
N SER A 66 -10.99 2.98 -10.40
CA SER A 66 -12.14 2.08 -10.28
C SER A 66 -13.26 2.53 -11.22
N HIS A 67 -13.81 1.59 -12.00
CA HIS A 67 -14.94 1.90 -12.86
C HIS A 67 -16.20 2.19 -12.03
N LYS A 68 -17.12 2.97 -12.60
CA LYS A 68 -18.43 3.19 -11.96
C LYS A 68 -19.14 1.84 -11.84
N GLY A 69 -19.52 1.47 -10.62
CA GLY A 69 -20.22 0.20 -10.35
C GLY A 69 -19.31 -1.02 -10.14
N THR A 70 -17.98 -0.85 -10.03
CA THR A 70 -17.03 -1.95 -9.74
C THR A 70 -16.37 -1.79 -8.36
N PRO A 71 -17.08 -2.15 -7.26
CA PRO A 71 -16.51 -2.07 -5.90
C PRO A 71 -15.32 -3.03 -5.69
N TRP A 72 -15.19 -4.03 -6.55
CA TRP A 72 -14.14 -5.05 -6.51
C TRP A 72 -12.73 -4.46 -6.68
N ASP A 73 -12.59 -3.41 -7.48
CA ASP A 73 -11.30 -2.79 -7.81
C ASP A 73 -10.59 -2.21 -6.57
N ASN A 74 -11.36 -1.75 -5.58
CA ASN A 74 -10.85 -1.15 -4.35
C ASN A 74 -10.95 -2.10 -3.13
N THR A 75 -11.52 -3.30 -3.31
CA THR A 75 -11.86 -4.21 -2.21
C THR A 75 -10.67 -4.57 -1.33
N CYS A 76 -9.48 -4.70 -1.91
CA CYS A 76 -8.30 -5.12 -1.17
C CYS A 76 -7.86 -4.06 -0.15
N ILE A 77 -7.81 -2.78 -0.55
CA ILE A 77 -7.42 -1.70 0.37
C ILE A 77 -8.55 -1.35 1.33
N GLU A 78 -9.81 -1.46 0.91
CA GLU A 78 -10.97 -1.33 1.80
C GLU A 78 -10.97 -2.39 2.90
N SER A 79 -10.62 -3.63 2.55
CA SER A 79 -10.42 -4.71 3.52
C SER A 79 -9.33 -4.34 4.53
N PHE A 80 -8.20 -3.80 4.09
CA PHE A 80 -7.16 -3.30 5.00
C PHE A 80 -7.70 -2.22 5.96
N HIS A 81 -8.43 -1.23 5.44
CA HIS A 81 -9.02 -0.17 6.27
C HIS A 81 -10.01 -0.71 7.31
N ALA A 82 -10.80 -1.72 6.97
CA ALA A 82 -11.69 -2.40 7.92
C ALA A 82 -10.90 -3.14 9.00
N LEU A 83 -9.81 -3.81 8.61
CA LEU A 83 -8.95 -4.57 9.52
C LEU A 83 -8.25 -3.70 10.56
N ILE A 84 -7.55 -2.64 10.14
CA ILE A 84 -6.83 -1.76 11.08
C ILE A 84 -7.77 -1.10 12.10
N LYS A 85 -8.99 -0.76 11.68
CA LYS A 85 -10.02 -0.25 12.60
C LYS A 85 -10.45 -1.32 13.60
N ARG A 86 -10.88 -2.48 13.10
CA ARG A 86 -11.42 -3.57 13.91
C ARG A 86 -10.43 -4.16 14.90
N GLU A 87 -9.18 -4.31 14.48
CA GLU A 87 -8.15 -5.05 15.22
C GLU A 87 -7.24 -4.16 16.06
N TRP A 88 -7.22 -2.85 15.78
CA TRP A 88 -6.27 -1.95 16.41
C TRP A 88 -6.94 -0.67 16.88
N LEU A 89 -7.33 0.21 15.97
CA LEU A 89 -7.70 1.59 16.31
C LEU A 89 -8.93 1.67 17.22
N ASN A 90 -9.91 0.76 17.08
CA ASN A 90 -11.11 0.76 17.92
C ASN A 90 -10.83 0.40 19.40
N PHE A 91 -9.65 -0.13 19.72
CA PHE A 91 -9.27 -0.45 21.10
C PHE A 91 -8.63 0.73 21.85
N TYR A 92 -8.31 1.83 21.17
CA TYR A 92 -7.61 2.96 21.75
C TYR A 92 -8.43 4.24 21.67
N LYS A 93 -8.39 5.04 22.74
CA LYS A 93 -8.79 6.44 22.68
C LYS A 93 -7.60 7.27 22.18
N ILE A 94 -7.69 7.75 20.95
CA ILE A 94 -6.63 8.56 20.34
C ILE A 94 -6.63 9.95 20.99
N GLU A 95 -5.51 10.33 21.58
CA GLU A 95 -5.39 11.57 22.37
C GLU A 95 -4.88 12.76 21.55
N ASN A 96 -3.95 12.50 20.63
CA ASN A 96 -3.31 13.50 19.81
C ASN A 96 -2.71 12.87 18.55
N TYR A 97 -2.25 13.72 17.64
CA TYR A 97 -1.68 13.31 16.35
C TYR A 97 -0.48 12.35 16.50
N LYS A 98 0.42 12.62 17.46
CA LYS A 98 1.60 11.78 17.71
C LYS A 98 1.20 10.39 18.19
N HIS A 99 0.18 10.30 19.04
CA HIS A 99 -0.39 9.03 19.48
C HIS A 99 -1.00 8.26 18.31
N ALA A 100 -1.79 8.92 17.45
CA ALA A 100 -2.36 8.30 16.25
C ALA A 100 -1.27 7.74 15.32
N TYR A 101 -0.23 8.55 15.06
CA TYR A 101 0.89 8.12 14.23
C TYR A 101 1.58 6.87 14.80
N LYS A 102 1.83 6.86 16.11
CA LYS A 102 2.46 5.71 16.79
C LYS A 102 1.61 4.44 16.66
N LEU A 103 0.30 4.53 16.89
CA LEU A 103 -0.60 3.37 16.77
C LEU A 103 -0.62 2.81 15.35
N ILE A 104 -0.71 3.69 14.34
CA ILE A 104 -0.71 3.29 12.93
C ILE A 104 0.64 2.67 12.54
N PHE A 105 1.75 3.27 12.97
CA PHE A 105 3.09 2.75 12.75
C PHE A 105 3.26 1.35 13.33
N GLU A 106 2.91 1.16 14.61
CA GLU A 106 3.01 -0.12 15.30
C GLU A 106 2.15 -1.20 14.62
N TYR A 107 0.91 -0.86 14.26
CA TYR A 107 0.06 -1.82 13.55
C TYR A 107 0.66 -2.20 12.20
N ILE A 108 1.05 -1.23 11.37
CA ILE A 108 1.48 -1.52 10.00
C ILE A 108 2.84 -2.25 9.99
N GLU A 109 3.84 -1.69 10.67
CA GLU A 109 5.22 -2.14 10.56
C GLU A 109 5.52 -3.34 11.48
N SER A 110 4.95 -3.39 12.68
CA SER A 110 5.24 -4.45 13.66
C SER A 110 4.25 -5.61 13.65
N PHE A 111 3.01 -5.39 13.20
CA PHE A 111 1.98 -6.44 13.20
C PHE A 111 1.52 -6.85 11.80
N TYR A 112 0.94 -5.96 11.01
CA TYR A 112 0.32 -6.25 9.73
C TYR A 112 1.34 -6.80 8.73
N ASN A 113 2.41 -6.06 8.44
CA ASN A 113 3.40 -6.50 7.47
C ASN A 113 4.23 -7.70 7.98
N MET A 114 4.47 -7.78 9.29
CA MET A 114 5.42 -8.73 9.90
C MET A 114 4.81 -10.05 10.36
N ARG A 115 3.54 -10.06 10.82
CA ARG A 115 2.95 -11.19 11.54
C ARG A 115 1.57 -11.60 11.04
N ARG A 116 0.78 -10.66 10.52
CA ARG A 116 -0.60 -10.95 10.12
C ARG A 116 -0.62 -11.89 8.92
N ILE A 117 -1.28 -13.03 9.05
CA ILE A 117 -1.44 -13.99 7.96
C ILE A 117 -2.56 -13.59 6.99
N HIS A 118 -2.36 -13.83 5.70
CA HIS A 118 -3.35 -13.59 4.66
C HIS A 118 -3.62 -14.87 3.86
N SER A 119 -4.90 -15.22 3.66
CA SER A 119 -5.28 -16.39 2.84
C SER A 119 -4.75 -16.28 1.40
N HIS A 120 -4.74 -15.06 0.84
CA HIS A 120 -4.13 -14.77 -0.47
C HIS A 120 -2.63 -15.12 -0.53
N CYS A 121 -1.92 -14.98 0.60
CA CYS A 121 -0.50 -15.27 0.71
C CYS A 121 -0.23 -16.71 1.18
N GLY A 122 -1.18 -17.63 1.02
CA GLY A 122 -1.05 -19.00 1.51
C GLY A 122 -0.91 -19.08 3.03
N TYR A 123 -1.61 -18.20 3.76
CA TYR A 123 -1.53 -18.03 5.22
C TYR A 123 -0.14 -17.62 5.73
N LEU A 124 0.66 -16.95 4.91
CA LEU A 124 1.88 -16.25 5.32
C LEU A 124 1.60 -14.77 5.59
N SER A 125 2.50 -14.15 6.37
CA SER A 125 2.54 -12.69 6.48
C SER A 125 3.03 -12.05 5.18
N PRO A 126 2.70 -10.77 4.90
CA PRO A 126 3.18 -10.09 3.69
C PRO A 126 4.71 -10.16 3.55
N ASN A 127 5.46 -9.95 4.64
CA ASN A 127 6.91 -10.04 4.63
C ASN A 127 7.42 -11.47 4.41
N ASP A 128 6.78 -12.48 5.01
CA ASP A 128 7.20 -13.87 4.84
C ASP A 128 6.89 -14.39 3.44
N TYR A 129 5.76 -13.96 2.87
CA TYR A 129 5.39 -14.28 1.49
C TYR A 129 6.39 -13.73 0.48
N GLU A 130 6.76 -12.46 0.61
CA GLU A 130 7.81 -11.85 -0.22
C GLU A 130 9.17 -12.55 -0.04
N ARG A 131 9.55 -12.86 1.21
CA ARG A 131 10.82 -13.55 1.49
C ARG A 131 10.84 -14.93 0.84
N LYS A 132 9.75 -15.69 0.96
CA LYS A 132 9.61 -17.01 0.33
C LYS A 132 9.75 -16.90 -1.18
N TYR A 133 9.04 -15.95 -1.81
CA TYR A 133 9.14 -15.71 -3.24
C TYR A 133 10.56 -15.37 -3.70
N ILE A 134 11.26 -14.50 -2.96
CA ILE A 134 12.67 -14.15 -3.26
C ILE A 134 13.58 -15.36 -3.12
N LEU A 135 13.41 -16.18 -2.06
CA LEU A 135 14.21 -17.39 -1.86
C LEU A 135 13.96 -18.41 -2.98
N GLU A 136 12.72 -18.59 -3.41
CA GLU A 136 12.37 -19.44 -4.54
C GLU A 136 12.98 -18.93 -5.85
N LEU A 137 12.96 -17.62 -6.11
CA LEU A 137 13.63 -17.02 -7.27
C LEU A 137 15.14 -17.27 -7.28
N ILE A 138 15.81 -17.09 -6.14
CA ILE A 138 17.24 -17.32 -5.99
C ILE A 138 17.57 -18.80 -6.20
N ASN A 139 16.80 -19.70 -5.57
CA ASN A 139 17.04 -21.14 -5.64
C ASN A 139 16.79 -21.72 -7.03
N ASN A 140 15.91 -21.09 -7.82
CA ASN A 140 15.56 -21.56 -9.17
C ASN A 140 16.50 -21.05 -10.28
N ASN A 141 17.54 -20.26 -9.99
CA ASN A 141 18.48 -19.72 -10.99
C ASN A 141 17.78 -19.14 -12.24
N ALA A 142 16.62 -18.48 -12.06
CA ALA A 142 15.91 -17.88 -13.17
C ALA A 142 16.59 -16.56 -13.55
N THR A 143 17.41 -16.63 -14.58
CA THR A 143 17.99 -15.53 -15.35
C THR A 143 16.89 -14.62 -15.93
N TYR A 144 16.17 -13.88 -15.10
CA TYR A 144 15.33 -12.78 -15.56
C TYR A 144 15.59 -11.56 -14.70
N LEU A 145 16.48 -10.73 -15.24
CA LEU A 145 16.58 -9.31 -14.95
C LEU A 145 15.18 -8.72 -14.72
N THR A 146 14.95 -8.27 -13.49
CA THR A 146 14.26 -7.02 -13.16
C THR A 146 13.25 -6.53 -14.20
N ASN A 147 12.17 -7.25 -14.41
CA ASN A 147 10.96 -6.66 -15.00
C ASN A 147 9.86 -6.71 -13.95
N SER A 148 9.96 -5.74 -13.06
CA SER A 148 8.92 -5.30 -12.14
C SER A 148 7.60 -5.10 -12.89
N VAL A 149 6.68 -6.03 -12.71
CA VAL A 149 5.24 -5.78 -12.79
C VAL A 149 4.77 -5.58 -11.35
N ILE A 150 4.46 -4.34 -11.00
CA ILE A 150 3.66 -3.94 -9.83
C ILE A 150 2.40 -3.28 -10.37
#